data_AF-A0A7V9GT67-F1
#
_entry.id   AF-A0A7V9GT67-F1
#
_cell.length_a   1.000
_cell.length_b   1.000
_cell.length_c   1.000
_cell.angle_alpha   90.00
_cell.angle_beta   90.00
_cell.angle_gamma   90.00
#
_symmetry.space_group_name_H-M   'P 1'
#
loop_
_entity.id
_entity.type
_entity.pdbx_description
1 polymer ?
#
loop_
_entity_poly.entity_id
_entity_poly.type
_entity_poly.pdbx_seq_one_letter_code
_entity_poly.pdbx_strand_id
1 'polypeptide(L)'
;MSGRLVRLAVIGTAAGAFSGLFGVGGGTIIVPLLILWFGFGEREATGTSLAAIALIAVLGAALHGFGYANVHPEDGLLVGIPAIAGVVAGTALQQRVPERTVAICFAVLLVASAALLIF
;
A
#
# COMPACT_ATOMS: atom_id res chain seq x y z
N MET A 1 -18.74 5.43 18.44
CA MET A 1 -17.27 5.26 18.31
C MET A 1 -16.86 3.83 17.92
N SER A 2 -17.57 2.79 18.37
CA SER A 2 -17.21 1.38 18.10
C SER A 2 -17.27 0.94 16.63
N GLY A 3 -18.18 1.50 15.82
CA GLY A 3 -18.34 1.08 14.41
C GLY A 3 -17.20 1.47 13.46
N ARG A 4 -16.43 2.53 13.77
CA ARG A 4 -15.28 2.95 12.93
C ARG A 4 -14.07 2.04 13.12
N LEU A 5 -13.81 1.62 14.36
CA LEU A 5 -12.71 0.71 14.70
C LEU A 5 -12.91 -0.66 14.06
N VAL A 6 -14.13 -1.20 14.08
CA VAL A 6 -14.45 -2.47 13.42
C VAL A 6 -14.21 -2.39 11.91
N ARG A 7 -14.61 -1.29 11.26
CA ARG A 7 -14.33 -1.10 9.82
C ARG A 7 -12.84 -1.03 9.53
N LEU A 8 -12.08 -0.25 10.31
CA LEU A 8 -10.62 -0.16 10.16
C LEU A 8 -9.92 -1.51 10.37
N ALA A 9 -10.38 -2.29 11.35
CA ALA A 9 -9.85 -3.63 11.62
C ALA A 9 -10.10 -4.59 10.46
N VAL A 10 -11.30 -4.59 9.87
CA VAL A 10 -11.65 -5.42 8.70
C VAL A 10 -10.81 -5.03 7.48
N ILE A 11 -10.63 -3.73 7.23
CA ILE A 11 -9.80 -3.24 6.12
C ILE A 11 -8.35 -3.66 6.33
N GLY A 12 -7.82 -3.49 7.54
CA GLY A 12 -6.45 -3.85 7.87
C GLY A 12 -6.19 -5.35 7.76
N THR A 13 -7.12 -6.20 8.22
CA THR A 13 -7.00 -7.66 8.09
C THR A 13 -7.13 -8.13 6.65
N ALA A 14 -8.11 -7.62 5.90
CA ALA A 14 -8.23 -7.94 4.48
C ALA A 14 -6.99 -7.48 3.71
N ALA A 15 -6.55 -6.23 3.91
CA ALA A 15 -5.36 -5.70 3.27
C ALA A 15 -4.10 -6.50 3.64
N GLY A 16 -3.95 -6.92 4.90
CA GLY A 16 -2.86 -7.79 5.34
C GLY A 16 -2.89 -9.16 4.66
N ALA A 17 -4.06 -9.79 4.58
CA ALA A 17 -4.24 -11.08 3.90
C ALA A 17 -3.92 -10.99 2.41
N PHE A 18 -4.48 -10.01 1.70
CA PHE A 18 -4.21 -9.78 0.28
C PHE A 18 -2.75 -9.36 0.04
N SER A 19 -2.16 -8.54 0.92
CA SER A 19 -0.75 -8.18 0.83
C SER A 19 0.16 -9.39 1.01
N GLY A 20 -0.18 -10.31 1.92
CA GLY A 20 0.57 -11.55 2.13
C GLY A 20 0.40 -12.57 1.01
N LEU A 21 -0.79 -12.64 0.39
CA LEU A 21 -1.08 -13.57 -0.70
C LEU A 21 -0.50 -13.12 -2.04
N PHE A 22 -0.63 -11.83 -2.38
CA PHE A 22 -0.23 -11.30 -3.69
C PHE A 22 1.12 -10.59 -3.69
N GLY A 23 1.68 -10.26 -2.51
CA GLY A 23 2.96 -9.55 -2.41
C GLY A 23 2.94 -8.09 -2.89
N VAL A 24 1.78 -7.55 -3.32
CA VAL A 24 1.63 -6.20 -3.89
C VAL A 24 1.63 -5.09 -2.83
N GLY A 25 1.78 -5.43 -1.54
CA GLY A 25 1.92 -4.43 -0.48
C GLY A 25 0.64 -3.75 -0.04
N GLY A 26 -0.56 -4.29 -0.32
CA GLY A 26 -1.85 -3.87 0.27
C GLY A 26 -2.37 -2.47 -0.10
N GLY A 27 -1.54 -1.56 -0.61
CA GLY A 27 -1.89 -0.17 -0.91
C GLY A 27 -2.98 -0.02 -1.97
N THR A 28 -3.00 -0.90 -2.97
CA THR A 28 -4.03 -0.97 -4.02
C THR A 28 -5.43 -1.22 -3.44
N ILE A 29 -5.51 -1.77 -2.22
CA ILE A 29 -6.76 -2.04 -1.50
C ILE A 29 -7.00 -0.97 -0.43
N ILE A 30 -5.98 -0.62 0.36
CA ILE A 30 -6.11 0.32 1.48
C ILE A 30 -6.51 1.72 1.00
N VAL A 31 -5.89 2.23 -0.07
CA VAL A 31 -6.16 3.59 -0.59
C VAL A 31 -7.61 3.76 -1.05
N PRO A 32 -8.17 2.92 -1.96
CA PRO A 32 -9.56 3.09 -2.38
C PRO A 32 -10.54 2.88 -1.22
N LEU A 33 -10.26 1.99 -0.26
CA LEU A 33 -11.12 1.84 0.92
C LEU A 33 -11.11 3.08 1.82
N LEU A 34 -9.98 3.76 1.99
CA LEU A 34 -9.93 5.03 2.73
C LEU A 34 -10.68 6.16 2.01
N ILE A 35 -10.62 6.22 0.69
CA ILE A 35 -11.35 7.20 -0.11
C ILE A 35 -12.86 6.90 -0.10
N LEU A 36 -13.26 5.67 -0.45
CA LEU A 36 -14.67 5.28 -0.62
C LEU A 36 -15.44 5.17 0.71
N TRP A 37 -14.83 4.65 1.77
CA TRP A 37 -15.53 4.47 3.06
C TRP A 37 -15.34 5.60 4.06
N PHE A 38 -14.23 6.32 3.99
CA PHE A 38 -13.92 7.38 4.96
C PHE A 38 -13.91 8.79 4.36
N GLY A 39 -13.98 8.92 3.03
CA GLY A 39 -14.03 10.23 2.36
C GLY A 39 -12.73 11.03 2.53
N PHE A 40 -11.61 10.35 2.77
CA PHE A 40 -10.32 11.01 2.93
C PHE A 40 -9.91 11.66 1.60
N GLY A 41 -9.27 12.82 1.67
CA GLY A 41 -8.61 13.41 0.51
C GLY A 41 -7.53 12.47 -0.01
N GLU A 42 -7.31 12.43 -1.32
CA GLU A 42 -6.43 11.44 -1.96
C GLU A 42 -5.01 11.45 -1.37
N ARG A 43 -4.51 12.64 -1.06
CA ARG A 43 -3.20 12.83 -0.45
C ARG A 43 -3.12 12.28 0.98
N GLU A 44 -4.20 12.44 1.75
CA GLU A 44 -4.31 11.93 3.11
C GLU A 44 -4.47 10.41 3.13
N ALA A 45 -5.31 9.86 2.25
CA ALA A 45 -5.50 8.43 2.05
C ALA A 45 -4.20 7.74 1.61
N THR A 46 -3.45 8.36 0.70
CA THR A 46 -2.15 7.83 0.25
C THR A 46 -1.16 7.80 1.40
N GLY A 47 -1.02 8.90 2.16
CA GLY A 47 -0.11 8.97 3.30
C GLY A 47 -0.45 7.98 4.42
N THR A 48 -1.73 7.86 4.77
CA THR A 48 -2.19 6.89 5.79
C THR A 48 -2.02 5.45 5.33
N SER A 49 -2.24 5.15 4.04
CA SER A 49 -1.96 3.82 3.50
C SER A 49 -0.47 3.48 3.60
N LEU A 50 0.41 4.42 3.28
CA LEU A 50 1.86 4.20 3.29
C LEU A 50 2.37 3.88 4.70
N ALA A 51 1.83 4.55 5.71
CA ALA A 51 2.09 4.25 7.11
C ALA A 51 1.61 2.84 7.50
N ALA A 52 0.40 2.44 7.07
CA ALA A 52 -0.12 1.09 7.33
C ALA A 52 0.73 0.01 6.65
N ILE A 53 1.14 0.23 5.40
CA ILE A 53 1.97 -0.69 4.62
C ILE A 53 3.35 -0.84 5.26
N ALA A 54 3.96 0.26 5.73
CA ALA A 54 5.23 0.20 6.43
C ALA A 54 5.16 -0.72 7.67
N LEU A 55 4.07 -0.62 8.43
CA LEU A 55 3.84 -1.49 9.59
C LEU A 55 3.66 -2.96 9.18
N ILE A 56 2.85 -3.22 8.15
CA ILE A 56 2.63 -4.57 7.59
C ILE A 56 3.94 -5.17 7.08
N ALA A 57 4.76 -4.39 6.38
CA ALA A 57 6.03 -4.82 5.82
C ALA A 57 7.05 -5.16 6.92
N VAL A 58 7.16 -4.34 7.96
CA VAL A 58 8.04 -4.62 9.11
C VAL A 58 7.61 -5.89 9.83
N LEU A 59 6.31 -6.05 10.10
CA LEU A 59 5.78 -7.26 10.74
C LEU A 59 5.99 -8.50 9.85
N GLY A 60 5.69 -8.39 8.56
CA GLY A 60 5.86 -9.46 7.59
C GLY A 60 7.32 -9.91 7.46
N ALA A 61 8.25 -8.95 7.36
CA ALA A 61 9.69 -9.21 7.30
C ALA A 61 10.21 -9.84 8.60
N ALA A 62 9.76 -9.36 9.76
CA ALA A 62 10.12 -9.95 11.05
C ALA A 62 9.61 -11.40 11.17
N LEU A 63 8.36 -11.66 10.80
CA LEU A 63 7.78 -13.01 10.86
C LEU A 63 8.47 -13.97 9.88
N HIS A 64 8.79 -13.53 8.67
CA HIS A 64 9.50 -14.38 7.70
C HIS A 64 10.98 -14.57 8.02
N GLY A 65 11.63 -13.53 8.57
CA GLY A 65 13.04 -13.55 8.94
C GLY A 65 13.30 -14.39 10.18
N PHE A 66 12.51 -14.20 11.24
CA PHE A 66 12.70 -14.91 12.51
C PHE A 66 11.92 -16.24 12.58
N GLY A 67 10.76 -16.34 11.92
CA GLY A 67 9.89 -17.52 12.00
C GLY A 67 10.23 -18.61 10.98
N TYR A 68 10.49 -18.23 9.73
CA TYR A 68 10.69 -19.19 8.62
C TYR A 68 12.13 -19.23 8.09
N ALA A 69 13.02 -18.35 8.58
CA ALA A 69 14.42 -18.21 8.15
C ALA A 69 14.60 -18.10 6.62
N ASN A 70 13.60 -17.57 5.91
CA ASN A 70 13.53 -17.59 4.45
C ASN A 70 13.70 -16.18 3.85
N VAL A 71 14.48 -15.33 4.51
CA VAL A 71 14.74 -13.95 4.08
C VAL A 71 16.22 -13.83 3.72
N HIS A 72 16.50 -13.60 2.44
CA HIS A 72 17.83 -13.22 1.96
C HIS A 72 17.96 -11.69 2.04
N PRO A 73 18.65 -11.14 3.04
CA PRO A 73 18.72 -9.70 3.24
C PRO A 73 19.45 -8.97 2.11
N GLU A 74 20.33 -9.66 1.39
CA GLU A 74 21.05 -9.17 0.22
C GLU A 74 20.13 -8.83 -0.95
N ASP A 75 19.23 -9.75 -1.33
CA ASP A 75 18.20 -9.49 -2.35
C ASP A 75 17.23 -8.39 -1.90
N GLY A 76 16.87 -8.40 -0.61
CA GLY A 76 16.05 -7.35 -0.01
C GLY A 76 16.68 -5.97 -0.10
N LEU A 77 18.00 -5.86 0.08
CA LEU A 77 18.72 -4.59 -0.05
C LEU A 77 18.82 -4.13 -1.51
N LEU A 78 19.10 -5.08 -2.43
CA LEU A 78 19.20 -4.83 -3.86
C LEU A 78 17.90 -4.26 -4.44
N VAL A 79 16.75 -4.71 -3.96
CA VAL A 79 15.43 -4.18 -4.36
C VAL A 79 15.01 -2.99 -3.50
N GLY A 80 15.30 -3.02 -2.21
CA GLY A 80 14.84 -2.02 -1.24
C GLY A 80 15.46 -0.64 -1.45
N ILE A 81 16.77 -0.55 -1.70
CA ILE A 81 17.47 0.73 -1.94
C ILE A 81 16.89 1.49 -3.15
N PRO A 82 16.80 0.89 -4.35
CA PRO A 82 16.19 1.57 -5.50
C PRO A 82 14.70 1.86 -5.29
N ALA A 83 13.97 1.01 -4.55
CA ALA A 83 12.58 1.27 -4.20
C ALA A 83 12.43 2.53 -3.32
N ILE A 84 13.29 2.73 -2.32
CA ILE A 84 13.30 3.95 -1.49
C ILE A 84 13.54 5.18 -2.36
N ALA A 85 14.55 5.14 -3.24
CA ALA A 85 14.84 6.24 -4.15
C ALA A 85 13.65 6.54 -5.07
N GLY A 86 13.00 5.49 -5.61
CA GLY A 86 11.80 5.60 -6.43
C GLY A 86 10.61 6.23 -5.68
N VAL A 87 10.37 5.83 -4.43
CA VAL A 87 9.30 6.41 -3.60
C VAL A 87 9.57 7.88 -3.29
N VAL A 88 10.81 8.24 -2.94
CA VAL A 88 11.17 9.64 -2.67
C VAL A 88 11.02 10.49 -3.93
N ALA A 89 11.51 10.02 -5.07
CA ALA A 89 11.38 10.73 -6.34
C ALA A 89 9.91 10.85 -6.78
N GLY A 90 9.14 9.76 -6.67
CA GLY A 90 7.73 9.70 -7.03
C GLY A 90 6.87 10.61 -6.16
N THR A 91 7.09 10.62 -4.84
CA THR A 91 6.39 11.52 -3.91
C THR A 91 6.75 12.99 -4.16
N ALA A 92 8.03 13.30 -4.39
CA ALA A 92 8.46 14.65 -4.74
C ALA A 92 7.83 15.15 -6.05
N LEU A 93 7.67 14.26 -7.04
CA LEU A 93 6.99 14.56 -8.29
C LEU A 93 5.48 14.75 -8.08
N GLN A 94 4.84 13.87 -7.30
CA GLN A 94 3.41 13.92 -6.99
C GLN A 94 3.01 15.24 -6.32
N GLN A 95 3.87 15.81 -5.48
CA GLN A 95 3.61 17.10 -4.82
C GLN A 95 3.60 18.30 -5.79
N ARG A 96 4.16 18.14 -7.00
CA ARG A 96 4.22 19.19 -8.02
C ARG A 96 3.12 19.06 -9.07
N VAL A 97 2.32 17.99 -9.01
CA VAL A 97 1.27 17.68 -9.99
C VAL A 97 -0.09 18.07 -9.41
N PRO A 98 -1.02 18.63 -10.22
CA PRO A 98 -2.37 18.93 -9.76
C PRO A 98 -3.09 17.68 -9.25
N GLU A 99 -3.84 17.83 -8.15
CA GLU A 99 -4.57 16.73 -7.49
C GLU A 99 -5.45 15.95 -8.48
N ARG A 100 -6.14 16.64 -9.39
CA ARG A 100 -6.96 16.01 -10.44
C ARG A 100 -6.19 15.06 -11.35
N THR A 101 -4.93 15.35 -11.65
CA THR A 101 -4.11 14.47 -12.51
C THR A 101 -3.67 13.23 -11.75
N VAL A 102 -3.29 13.40 -10.48
CA VAL A 102 -2.97 12.28 -9.58
C VAL A 102 -4.18 11.35 -9.43
N ALA A 103 -5.37 11.93 -9.24
CA ALA A 103 -6.65 11.21 -9.17
C ALA A 103 -6.88 10.33 -10.39
N ILE A 104 -6.73 10.90 -11.60
CA ILE A 104 -6.95 10.18 -12.86
C ILE A 104 -5.92 9.07 -13.03
N CYS A 105 -4.63 9.34 -12.77
CA CYS A 105 -3.59 8.33 -12.84
C CYS A 105 -3.85 7.16 -11.88
N PHE A 106 -4.28 7.46 -10.65
CA PHE A 106 -4.62 6.44 -9.66
C PHE A 106 -5.86 5.64 -10.07
N ALA A 107 -6.90 6.30 -10.58
CA ALA A 107 -8.09 5.63 -11.11
C ALA A 107 -7.75 4.68 -12.27
N VAL A 108 -6.90 5.12 -13.21
CA VAL A 108 -6.40 4.27 -14.31
C VAL A 108 -5.64 3.06 -13.77
N LEU A 109 -4.76 3.27 -12.79
CA LEU A 109 -4.00 2.19 -12.15
C LEU A 109 -4.93 1.17 -11.48
N LEU A 110 -5.98 1.61 -10.78
CA LEU A 110 -6.96 0.71 -10.18
C LEU A 110 -7.72 -0.10 -11.23
N VAL A 111 -8.17 0.53 -12.33
CA VAL A 111 -8.84 -0.18 -13.43
C VAL A 111 -7.90 -1.20 -14.08
N ALA A 112 -6.64 -0.83 -14.31
CA ALA A 112 -5.63 -1.72 -14.86
C ALA A 112 -5.36 -2.91 -13.91
N SER A 113 -5.25 -2.66 -12.60
CA SER A 113 -5.06 -3.71 -11.59
C SER A 113 -6.25 -4.67 -11.54
N ALA A 114 -7.47 -4.15 -11.63
CA ALA A 114 -8.68 -4.96 -11.69
C ALA A 114 -8.71 -5.83 -12.95
N ALA A 115 -8.34 -5.28 -14.11
CA ALA A 115 -8.26 -6.05 -15.36
C ALA A 115 -7.19 -7.16 -15.26
N LEU A 116 -5.99 -6.84 -14.78
CA LEU A 116 -4.90 -7.82 -14.63
C LEU A 116 -5.22 -8.94 -13.63
N LEU A 117 -6.13 -8.73 -12.68
CA LEU A 117 -6.57 -9.78 -11.77
C LEU A 117 -7.67 -10.68 -12.36
N ILE A 118 -8.38 -10.22 -13.39
CA ILE A 118 -9.48 -10.97 -14.04
C ILE A 118 -8.96 -11.88 -15.16
N PHE A 119 -7.88 -11.49 -15.84
CA PHE A 119 -7.25 -12.22 -16.94
C PHE A 119 -5.97 -12.94 -16.50
#